data_AF-A0A7W4DWF3-F1
#
_entry.id   AF-A0A7W4DWF3-F1
#
_cell.length_a   1.000
_cell.length_b   1.000
_cell.length_c   1.000
_cell.angle_alpha   90.00
_cell.angle_beta   90.00
_cell.angle_gamma   90.00
#
_symmetry.space_group_name_H-M   'P 1'
#
loop_
_entity.id
_entity.type
_entity.pdbx_description
1 polymer ?
#
loop_
_entity_poly.entity_id
_entity_poly.type
_entity_poly.pdbx_seq_one_letter_code
_entity_poly.pdbx_strand_id
1 'polypeptide(L)'
;MNRDMKRRVLQIFAVGVVLLGMVGCGTVDDGELRGVPGRTFRAEVEPYGMVRIPRGAYTMGRNDEDVTWAYRAPAKTVTLEAFWMDATEISNNQYRQFVYWVRDSIMRSKIYDSGMDEFGTAEDEFGNELPRPVLNWDVPIDLSDEEQYEAVRDLYYDAENDQFEG
;
A
#
# COMPACT_ATOMS: atom_id res chain seq x y z
N MET A 1 -50.37 -44.52 -50.01
CA MET A 1 -49.36 -44.11 -49.00
C MET A 1 -50.06 -43.42 -47.84
N ASN A 2 -50.12 -44.06 -46.65
CA ASN A 2 -51.06 -43.74 -45.56
C ASN A 2 -50.81 -42.40 -44.87
N ARG A 3 -51.91 -41.71 -44.52
CA ARG A 3 -51.93 -40.38 -43.87
C ARG A 3 -51.16 -40.35 -42.55
N ASP A 4 -51.10 -41.48 -41.84
CA ASP A 4 -50.35 -41.62 -40.58
C ASP A 4 -48.84 -41.63 -40.78
N MET A 5 -48.34 -42.18 -41.90
CA MET A 5 -46.91 -42.20 -42.20
C MET A 5 -46.40 -40.79 -42.50
N LYS A 6 -47.20 -39.96 -43.18
CA LYS A 6 -46.86 -38.55 -43.43
C LYS A 6 -46.79 -37.72 -42.13
N ARG A 7 -47.68 -38.00 -41.15
CA ARG A 7 -47.65 -37.33 -39.84
C ARG A 7 -46.41 -37.69 -39.02
N ARG A 8 -46.01 -38.98 -39.01
CA ARG A 8 -44.80 -39.42 -38.31
C ARG A 8 -43.52 -38.87 -38.93
N VAL A 9 -43.44 -38.83 -40.26
CA VAL A 9 -42.30 -38.22 -40.98
C VAL A 9 -42.22 -36.72 -40.72
N LEU A 10 -43.36 -36.02 -40.70
CA LEU A 10 -43.42 -34.59 -40.38
C LEU A 10 -42.99 -34.32 -38.92
N GLN A 11 -43.38 -35.18 -37.98
CA GLN A 11 -42.97 -35.07 -36.57
C GLN A 11 -41.47 -35.30 -36.38
N ILE A 12 -40.89 -36.31 -37.05
CA ILE A 12 -39.45 -36.57 -37.01
C ILE A 12 -38.66 -35.40 -37.60
N PHE A 13 -39.15 -34.82 -38.71
CA PHE A 13 -38.52 -33.66 -39.32
C PHE A 13 -38.58 -32.42 -38.42
N ALA A 14 -39.73 -32.18 -37.77
CA ALA A 14 -39.89 -31.07 -36.83
C ALA A 14 -38.96 -31.20 -35.60
N VAL A 15 -38.81 -32.39 -35.05
CA VAL A 15 -37.87 -32.65 -33.93
C VAL A 15 -36.42 -32.47 -34.38
N GLY A 16 -36.08 -32.91 -35.59
CA GLY A 16 -34.75 -32.71 -36.18
C GLY A 16 -34.37 -31.23 -36.32
N VAL A 17 -35.32 -30.38 -36.75
CA VAL A 17 -35.10 -28.92 -36.85
C VAL A 17 -34.92 -28.27 -35.49
N VAL A 18 -35.68 -28.70 -34.47
CA VAL A 18 -35.54 -28.17 -33.10
C VAL A 18 -34.20 -28.56 -32.48
N LEU A 19 -33.76 -29.80 -32.68
CA LEU A 19 -32.43 -30.26 -32.23
C LEU A 19 -31.29 -29.51 -32.93
N LEU A 20 -31.45 -29.22 -34.22
CA LEU A 20 -30.46 -28.42 -34.97
C LEU A 20 -30.36 -26.98 -34.43
N GLY A 21 -31.47 -26.40 -33.97
CA GLY A 21 -31.50 -25.06 -33.38
C GLY A 21 -30.75 -24.94 -32.04
N MET A 22 -30.59 -26.04 -31.28
CA MET A 22 -29.88 -26.03 -29.99
C MET A 22 -28.35 -26.07 -30.11
N VAL A 23 -27.80 -26.43 -31.28
CA VAL A 23 -26.34 -26.49 -31.51
C VAL A 23 -25.74 -25.10 -31.78
N GLY A 24 -26.57 -24.08 -32.05
CA GLY A 24 -26.13 -22.73 -32.43
C GLY A 24 -25.72 -21.79 -31.29
N CYS A 25 -25.90 -22.18 -30.02
CA CYS A 25 -25.48 -21.35 -28.88
C CYS A 25 -24.05 -21.75 -28.44
N GLY A 26 -23.09 -21.51 -29.32
CA GLY A 26 -21.67 -21.56 -28.98
C GLY A 26 -21.25 -20.24 -28.33
N THR A 27 -20.43 -20.31 -27.28
CA THR A 27 -19.78 -19.13 -26.69
C THR A 27 -18.92 -18.47 -27.76
N VAL A 28 -19.32 -17.28 -28.20
CA VAL A 28 -18.57 -16.49 -29.17
C VAL A 28 -17.33 -15.95 -28.47
N ASP A 29 -16.16 -16.52 -28.77
CA ASP A 29 -14.87 -15.94 -28.43
C ASP A 29 -14.56 -14.83 -29.43
N ASP A 30 -15.05 -13.61 -29.16
CA ASP A 30 -14.81 -12.42 -29.98
C ASP A 30 -13.34 -11.93 -29.95
N GLY A 31 -12.43 -12.65 -29.29
CA GLY A 31 -11.03 -12.22 -29.09
C GLY A 31 -10.88 -10.97 -28.19
N GLU A 32 -11.98 -10.44 -27.67
CA GLU A 32 -12.02 -9.26 -26.83
C GLU A 32 -11.48 -9.57 -25.43
N LEU A 33 -10.58 -8.71 -24.93
CA LEU A 33 -10.01 -8.80 -23.59
C LEU A 33 -11.06 -8.42 -22.54
N ARG A 34 -11.83 -9.39 -22.04
CA ARG A 34 -12.87 -9.18 -21.00
C ARG A 34 -12.37 -9.28 -19.55
N GLY A 35 -11.07 -9.47 -19.35
CA GLY A 35 -10.46 -9.63 -18.03
C GLY A 35 -10.81 -10.97 -17.38
N VAL A 36 -10.10 -11.31 -16.29
CA VAL A 36 -10.32 -12.56 -15.56
C VAL A 36 -11.47 -12.37 -14.56
N PRO A 37 -12.56 -13.15 -14.64
CA PRO A 37 -13.63 -13.11 -13.64
C PRO A 37 -13.11 -13.62 -12.29
N GLY A 38 -13.60 -13.04 -11.18
CA GLY A 38 -13.30 -13.53 -9.83
C GLY A 38 -12.21 -12.79 -9.06
N ARG A 39 -11.80 -11.58 -9.47
CA ARG A 39 -10.99 -10.72 -8.60
C ARG A 39 -11.80 -10.37 -7.35
N THR A 40 -11.40 -10.90 -6.20
CA THR A 40 -11.92 -10.46 -4.90
C THR A 40 -11.62 -8.97 -4.75
N PHE A 41 -12.65 -8.14 -4.58
CA PHE A 41 -12.46 -6.76 -4.19
C PHE A 41 -11.83 -6.75 -2.80
N ARG A 42 -10.51 -6.52 -2.72
CA ARG A 42 -9.84 -6.27 -1.46
C ARG A 42 -10.15 -4.84 -1.09
N ALA A 43 -11.13 -4.64 -0.22
CA ALA A 43 -11.32 -3.35 0.41
C ALA A 43 -10.02 -2.99 1.12
N GLU A 44 -9.51 -1.80 0.86
CA GLU A 44 -8.40 -1.26 1.63
C GLU A 44 -8.86 -1.11 3.07
N VAL A 45 -8.05 -1.61 4.01
CA VAL A 45 -8.34 -1.47 5.44
C VAL A 45 -8.19 0.00 5.79
N GLU A 46 -9.16 0.56 6.52
CA GLU A 46 -9.09 1.93 7.01
C GLU A 46 -7.88 2.10 7.94
N PRO A 47 -6.90 2.97 7.60
CA PRO A 47 -5.79 3.25 8.49
C PRO A 47 -6.27 3.95 9.76
N TYR A 48 -5.63 3.64 10.88
CA TYR A 48 -6.00 4.22 12.18
C TYR A 48 -5.85 5.75 12.17
N GLY A 49 -6.92 6.46 12.58
CA GLY A 49 -6.91 7.92 12.70
C GLY A 49 -7.02 8.67 11.36
N MET A 50 -7.30 7.97 10.26
CA MET A 50 -7.47 8.58 8.93
C MET A 50 -8.93 8.52 8.45
N VAL A 51 -9.29 9.44 7.56
CA VAL A 51 -10.58 9.50 6.88
C VAL A 51 -10.40 9.34 5.38
N ARG A 52 -11.37 8.71 4.72
CA ARG A 52 -11.34 8.51 3.27
C ARG A 52 -11.83 9.76 2.54
N ILE A 53 -10.97 10.35 1.72
CA ILE A 53 -11.32 11.41 0.79
C ILE A 53 -11.78 10.76 -0.53
N PRO A 54 -13.02 11.01 -0.98
CA PRO A 54 -13.52 10.43 -2.22
C PRO A 54 -12.83 11.04 -3.44
N ARG A 55 -12.75 10.26 -4.52
CA ARG A 55 -12.35 10.75 -5.85
C ARG A 55 -13.22 11.93 -6.25
N GLY A 56 -12.60 12.97 -6.80
CA GLY A 56 -13.32 14.14 -7.28
C GLY A 56 -12.45 15.11 -8.05
N ALA A 57 -13.10 16.09 -8.67
CA ALA A 57 -12.46 17.26 -9.25
C ALA A 57 -12.77 18.47 -8.38
N TYR A 58 -11.78 19.29 -8.08
CA TYR A 58 -11.98 20.56 -7.39
C TYR A 58 -11.10 21.65 -7.99
N THR A 59 -11.54 22.90 -7.88
CA THR A 59 -10.76 24.06 -8.32
C THR A 59 -9.81 24.48 -7.20
N MET A 60 -8.52 24.28 -7.39
CA MET A 60 -7.46 24.70 -6.48
C MET A 60 -7.02 26.13 -6.82
N GLY A 61 -7.01 27.03 -5.84
CA GLY A 61 -6.70 28.45 -6.02
C GLY A 61 -7.85 29.37 -5.60
N ARG A 62 -7.71 30.69 -5.82
CA ARG A 62 -8.61 31.71 -5.28
C ARG A 62 -9.86 32.01 -6.13
N ASN A 63 -10.92 32.48 -5.44
CA ASN A 63 -12.19 33.01 -5.94
C ASN A 63 -12.46 34.45 -5.36
N ASP A 64 -11.48 35.37 -5.37
CA ASP A 64 -11.44 36.72 -4.71
C ASP A 64 -11.13 36.69 -3.18
N GLU A 65 -10.43 37.59 -2.46
CA GLU A 65 -10.19 39.05 -2.48
C GLU A 65 -8.72 39.51 -2.26
N ASP A 66 -8.41 40.66 -2.83
CA ASP A 66 -7.14 41.35 -3.07
C ASP A 66 -6.09 41.39 -1.93
N VAL A 67 -4.89 40.88 -2.23
CA VAL A 67 -3.63 41.38 -1.64
C VAL A 67 -2.65 41.54 -2.79
N THR A 68 -2.15 42.76 -2.96
CA THR A 68 -1.47 43.22 -4.18
C THR A 68 -0.05 42.66 -4.37
N TRP A 69 0.53 41.97 -3.37
CA TRP A 69 1.92 41.47 -3.42
C TRP A 69 2.13 40.00 -3.04
N ALA A 70 1.08 39.20 -2.82
CA ALA A 70 1.26 37.76 -2.63
C ALA A 70 1.51 37.08 -3.99
N TYR A 71 2.53 36.20 -4.07
CA TYR A 71 2.79 35.34 -5.23
C TYR A 71 1.49 34.59 -5.62
N ARG A 72 0.86 34.98 -6.73
CA ARG A 72 -0.48 34.49 -7.12
C ARG A 72 -0.37 33.21 -7.92
N ALA A 73 -0.75 32.07 -7.33
CA ALA A 73 -1.00 30.86 -8.09
C ALA A 73 -2.34 30.99 -8.85
N PRO A 74 -2.39 30.74 -10.18
CA PRO A 74 -3.64 30.77 -10.93
C PRO A 74 -4.57 29.63 -10.48
N ALA A 75 -5.88 29.85 -10.54
CA ALA A 75 -6.86 28.81 -10.26
C ALA A 75 -6.76 27.68 -11.29
N LYS A 76 -6.65 26.44 -10.82
CA LYS A 76 -6.55 25.24 -11.67
C LYS A 76 -7.51 24.17 -11.17
N THR A 77 -8.25 23.56 -12.09
CA THR A 77 -9.05 22.38 -11.76
C THR A 77 -8.13 21.16 -11.67
N VAL A 78 -8.10 20.54 -10.50
CA VAL A 78 -7.31 19.34 -10.22
C VAL A 78 -8.27 18.18 -10.00
N THR A 79 -7.96 17.04 -10.60
CA THR A 79 -8.65 15.77 -10.36
C THR A 79 -7.77 14.92 -9.47
N LEU A 80 -8.34 14.43 -8.37
CA LEU A 80 -7.65 13.53 -7.44
C LEU A 80 -8.37 12.20 -7.37
N GLU A 81 -7.61 11.12 -7.25
CA GLU A 81 -8.14 9.82 -6.89
C GLU A 81 -8.56 9.78 -5.43
N ALA A 82 -9.22 8.70 -5.00
CA ALA A 82 -9.56 8.53 -3.59
C ALA A 82 -8.29 8.20 -2.79
N PHE A 83 -8.11 8.81 -1.63
CA PHE A 83 -6.97 8.58 -0.74
C PHE A 83 -7.36 8.79 0.73
N TRP A 84 -6.47 8.42 1.66
CA TRP A 84 -6.64 8.60 3.10
C TRP A 84 -5.95 9.87 3.58
N MET A 85 -6.61 10.64 4.44
CA MET A 85 -6.07 11.84 5.06
C MET A 85 -6.21 11.73 6.58
N ASP A 86 -5.22 12.20 7.34
CA ASP A 86 -5.33 12.25 8.80
C ASP A 86 -6.55 13.08 9.23
N ALA A 87 -7.32 12.55 10.19
CA ALA A 87 -8.51 13.23 10.70
C ALA A 87 -8.17 14.49 11.52
N THR A 88 -7.00 14.50 12.15
CA THR A 88 -6.49 15.58 12.98
C THR A 88 -5.01 15.82 12.70
N GLU A 89 -4.50 17.01 13.00
CA GLU A 89 -3.07 17.28 12.97
C GLU A 89 -2.31 16.35 13.92
N ILE A 90 -1.04 16.07 13.59
CA ILE A 90 -0.16 15.24 14.43
C ILE A 90 0.04 15.93 15.78
N SER A 91 -0.37 15.24 16.84
CA SER A 91 -0.17 15.70 18.22
C SER A 91 1.28 15.58 18.67
N ASN A 92 1.67 16.39 19.65
CA ASN A 92 3.01 16.31 20.28
C ASN A 92 3.35 14.90 20.79
N ASN A 93 2.36 14.15 21.26
CA ASN A 93 2.59 12.79 21.76
C ASN A 93 2.82 11.78 20.62
N GLN A 94 2.07 11.89 19.51
CA GLN A 94 2.33 11.09 18.32
C GLN A 94 3.71 11.39 17.73
N TYR A 95 4.09 12.68 17.71
CA TYR A 95 5.43 13.07 17.26
C TYR A 95 6.53 12.49 18.17
N ARG A 96 6.35 12.51 19.50
CA ARG A 96 7.28 11.86 20.45
C ARG A 96 7.40 10.36 20.21
N GLN A 97 6.30 9.66 19.95
CA GLN A 97 6.33 8.24 19.62
C GLN A 97 7.19 7.97 18.38
N PHE A 98 7.04 8.77 17.33
CA PHE A 98 7.89 8.68 16.15
C PHE A 98 9.37 8.92 16.49
N VAL A 99 9.67 9.99 17.23
CA VAL A 99 11.05 10.31 17.62
C VAL A 99 11.68 9.18 18.45
N TYR A 100 10.97 8.62 19.42
CA TYR A 100 11.49 7.49 20.20
C TYR A 100 11.70 6.25 19.35
N TRP A 101 10.77 5.93 18.44
CA TRP A 101 10.96 4.81 17.53
C TRP A 101 12.20 4.99 16.64
N VAL A 102 12.39 6.17 16.06
CA VAL A 102 13.56 6.46 15.20
C VAL A 102 14.84 6.41 16.02
N ARG A 103 14.88 7.09 17.17
CA ARG A 103 16.03 7.07 18.08
C ARG A 103 16.43 5.64 18.44
N ASP A 104 15.47 4.84 18.87
CA ASP A 104 15.71 3.47 19.32
C ASP A 104 16.11 2.58 18.12
N SER A 105 15.58 2.82 16.92
CA SER A 105 16.00 2.09 15.70
C SER A 105 17.47 2.34 15.35
N ILE A 106 17.95 3.58 15.50
CA ILE A 106 19.34 3.95 15.21
C ILE A 106 20.27 3.35 16.27
N MET A 107 19.89 3.44 17.55
CA MET A 107 20.64 2.81 18.64
C MET A 107 20.78 1.30 18.44
N ARG A 108 19.69 0.59 18.14
CA ARG A 108 19.70 -0.86 17.86
C ARG A 108 20.60 -1.22 16.69
N SER A 109 20.56 -0.42 15.62
CA SER A 109 21.46 -0.62 14.47
C SER A 109 22.92 -0.50 14.88
N LYS A 110 23.28 0.53 15.66
CA LYS A 110 24.67 0.73 16.14
C LYS A 110 25.14 -0.39 17.06
N ILE A 111 24.27 -0.86 17.94
CA ILE A 111 24.57 -1.98 18.86
C ILE A 111 24.72 -3.29 18.07
N TYR A 112 23.89 -3.53 17.06
CA TYR A 112 24.06 -4.67 16.17
C TYR A 112 25.40 -4.61 15.42
N ASP A 113 25.74 -3.44 14.87
CA ASP A 113 26.98 -3.23 14.11
C ASP A 113 28.25 -3.37 14.99
N SER A 114 28.14 -3.25 16.32
CA SER A 114 29.26 -3.49 17.25
C SER A 114 29.53 -4.98 17.51
N GLY A 115 28.70 -5.88 16.98
CA GLY A 115 28.84 -7.34 17.10
C GLY A 115 27.82 -8.02 18.01
N MET A 116 26.80 -7.29 18.49
CA MET A 116 25.70 -7.87 19.27
C MET A 116 24.57 -8.35 18.35
N ASP A 117 24.74 -9.56 17.82
CA ASP A 117 23.79 -10.17 16.87
C ASP A 117 22.36 -10.32 17.44
N GLU A 118 22.16 -10.26 18.75
CA GLU A 118 20.81 -10.34 19.36
C GLU A 118 19.89 -9.17 18.96
N PHE A 119 20.47 -8.04 18.54
CA PHE A 119 19.74 -6.83 18.16
C PHE A 119 19.28 -6.81 16.69
N GLY A 120 19.67 -7.78 15.87
CA GLY A 120 19.25 -7.81 14.47
C GLY A 120 19.57 -9.12 13.75
N THR A 121 19.08 -9.24 12.53
CA THR A 121 19.35 -10.42 11.69
C THR A 121 19.62 -9.97 10.27
N ALA A 122 20.80 -10.29 9.74
CA ALA A 122 21.22 -9.96 8.37
C ALA A 122 20.92 -11.07 7.36
N GLU A 123 20.22 -12.13 7.75
CA GLU A 123 19.89 -13.26 6.87
C GLU A 123 18.37 -13.46 6.81
N ASP A 124 17.87 -13.87 5.65
CA ASP A 124 16.48 -14.32 5.52
C ASP A 124 16.28 -15.77 6.01
N GLU A 125 15.04 -16.25 5.99
CA GLU A 125 14.69 -17.63 6.39
C GLU A 125 15.42 -18.71 5.57
N PHE A 126 15.96 -18.36 4.41
CA PHE A 126 16.65 -19.25 3.49
C PHE A 126 18.19 -19.09 3.56
N GLY A 127 18.70 -18.24 4.46
CA GLY A 127 20.13 -17.96 4.64
C GLY A 127 20.73 -17.04 3.57
N ASN A 128 19.91 -16.28 2.84
CA ASN A 128 20.40 -15.25 1.93
C ASN A 128 20.68 -13.96 2.72
N GLU A 129 21.81 -13.32 2.43
CA GLU A 129 22.16 -12.03 3.03
C GLU A 129 21.17 -10.94 2.62
N LEU A 130 20.69 -10.20 3.60
CA LEU A 130 19.83 -9.04 3.43
C LEU A 130 20.68 -7.80 3.21
N PRO A 131 20.24 -6.87 2.32
CA PRO A 131 20.94 -5.60 2.11
C PRO A 131 20.96 -4.71 3.35
N ARG A 132 20.06 -4.97 4.31
CA ARG A 132 19.99 -4.31 5.62
C ARG A 132 19.51 -5.33 6.66
N PRO A 133 20.09 -5.34 7.87
CA PRO A 133 19.62 -6.22 8.93
C PRO A 133 18.21 -5.83 9.38
N VAL A 134 17.41 -6.84 9.71
CA VAL A 134 16.10 -6.66 10.36
C VAL A 134 16.35 -6.52 11.86
N LEU A 135 15.97 -5.39 12.44
CA LEU A 135 16.18 -5.12 13.86
C LEU A 135 15.23 -5.93 14.74
N ASN A 136 15.78 -6.51 15.81
CA ASN A 136 15.01 -7.19 16.85
C ASN A 136 14.51 -6.16 17.88
N TRP A 137 13.18 -6.06 18.04
CA TRP A 137 12.54 -5.12 18.96
C TRP A 137 12.22 -5.73 20.34
N ASP A 138 12.35 -7.05 20.48
CA ASP A 138 12.01 -7.76 21.72
C ASP A 138 13.11 -7.60 22.78
N VAL A 139 14.36 -7.41 22.35
CA VAL A 139 15.50 -7.17 23.26
C VAL A 139 15.47 -5.71 23.73
N PRO A 140 15.45 -5.41 25.04
CA PRO A 140 15.51 -4.04 25.52
C PRO A 140 16.92 -3.44 25.35
N ILE A 141 16.99 -2.14 25.09
CA ILE A 141 18.24 -1.39 25.12
C ILE A 141 18.54 -1.06 26.59
N ASP A 142 19.71 -1.44 27.08
CA ASP A 142 20.19 -1.17 28.42
C ASP A 142 21.53 -0.41 28.36
N LEU A 143 21.46 0.91 28.54
CA LEU A 143 22.64 1.79 28.53
C LEU A 143 23.44 1.72 29.84
N SER A 144 23.01 0.92 30.82
CA SER A 144 23.86 0.61 31.98
C SER A 144 24.88 -0.48 31.67
N ASP A 145 24.67 -1.23 30.58
CA ASP A 145 25.67 -2.11 30.02
C ASP A 145 26.74 -1.30 29.26
N GLU A 146 28.00 -1.55 29.60
CA GLU A 146 29.15 -0.80 29.07
C GLU A 146 29.31 -1.01 27.56
N GLU A 147 29.06 -2.22 27.07
CA GLU A 147 29.26 -2.57 25.67
C GLU A 147 28.19 -1.88 24.81
N GLN A 148 26.94 -1.86 25.28
CA GLN A 148 25.86 -1.13 24.60
C GLN A 148 26.11 0.38 24.63
N TYR A 149 26.55 0.93 25.77
CA TYR A 149 26.84 2.35 25.91
C TYR A 149 27.93 2.81 24.94
N GLU A 150 29.05 2.08 24.86
CA GLU A 150 30.15 2.39 23.95
C GLU A 150 29.70 2.33 22.47
N ALA A 151 28.85 1.37 22.09
CA ALA A 151 28.34 1.26 20.73
C ALA A 151 27.50 2.48 20.30
N VAL A 152 26.72 3.06 21.21
CA VAL A 152 25.84 4.22 20.92
C VAL A 152 26.47 5.56 21.28
N ARG A 153 27.67 5.58 21.87
CA ARG A 153 28.31 6.79 22.40
C ARG A 153 28.41 7.92 21.36
N ASP A 154 28.71 7.55 20.11
CA ASP A 154 28.77 8.44 18.94
C ASP A 154 27.45 9.17 18.63
N LEU A 155 26.30 8.66 19.08
CA LEU A 155 25.00 9.31 18.87
C LEU A 155 24.74 10.46 19.86
N TYR A 156 25.47 10.49 20.97
CA TYR A 156 25.31 11.52 21.97
C TYR A 156 26.11 12.76 21.62
N TYR A 157 25.62 13.91 22.07
CA TYR A 157 26.35 15.16 21.90
C TYR A 157 27.67 15.09 22.66
N ASP A 158 28.75 15.37 21.94
CA ASP A 158 30.09 15.54 22.47
C ASP A 158 30.57 16.94 22.11
N ALA A 159 30.89 17.74 23.14
CA ALA A 159 31.34 19.12 22.97
C ALA A 159 32.65 19.21 22.18
N GLU A 160 33.46 18.13 22.14
CA GLU A 160 34.69 18.09 21.35
C GLU A 160 34.43 17.85 19.85
N ASN A 161 33.24 17.33 19.48
CA ASN A 161 32.85 16.99 18.11
C ASN A 161 31.70 17.88 17.59
N ASP A 162 31.61 19.12 18.07
CA ASP A 162 30.57 20.05 17.62
C ASP A 162 30.83 20.55 16.19
N GLN A 163 30.08 19.98 15.24
CA GLN A 163 30.10 20.38 13.84
C GLN A 163 29.56 21.80 13.56
N PHE A 164 28.98 22.47 14.57
CA PHE A 164 28.48 23.84 14.47
C PHE A 164 29.39 24.87 15.16
N GLU A 165 30.45 24.44 15.85
CA GLU A 165 31.50 25.34 16.30
C GLU A 165 32.55 25.51 15.19
N GLY A 166 32.48 26.66 14.52
CA GLY A 166 33.54 27.23 13.71
C GLY A 166 34.04 28.55 14.30
#